data_AF-A0A845GEV2-F1
#
_entry.id   AF-A0A845GEV2-F1
#
_cell.length_a   1.000
_cell.length_b   1.000
_cell.length_c   1.000
_cell.angle_alpha   90.00
_cell.angle_beta   90.00
_cell.angle_gamma   90.00
#
_symmetry.space_group_name_H-M   'P 1'
#
loop_
_entity.id
_entity.type
_entity.pdbx_description
1 polymer ?
#
loop_
_entity_poly.entity_id
_entity_poly.type
_entity_poly.pdbx_seq_one_letter_code
_entity_poly.pdbx_strand_id
1 'polypeptide(L)'
;MRHEIQAQREFLLEAMEILGLDEAAFAKRLNASDFTLRKWLADPDDPPNYQELRPIVWSHVREILAHEALRKRLEHVSLPSEVVT
;
A
#
# COMPACT_ATOMS: atom_id res chain seq x y z
N MET A 1 23.12 3.38 -8.41
CA MET A 1 21.97 3.08 -7.52
C MET A 1 21.44 1.73 -7.93
N ARG A 2 21.57 0.70 -7.08
CA ARG A 2 20.81 -0.54 -7.31
C ARG A 2 19.38 -0.19 -6.94
N HIS A 3 18.49 -0.05 -7.91
CA HIS A 3 17.07 -0.18 -7.61
C HIS A 3 16.91 -1.64 -7.23
N GLU A 4 16.90 -1.94 -5.93
CA GLU A 4 16.52 -3.26 -5.44
C GLU A 4 15.14 -3.55 -6.05
N ILE A 5 15.06 -4.65 -6.81
CA ILE A 5 13.78 -5.15 -7.31
C ILE A 5 13.07 -5.67 -6.06
N GLN A 6 12.32 -4.79 -5.39
CA GLN A 6 11.46 -5.19 -4.29
C GLN A 6 10.43 -6.17 -4.84
N ALA A 7 10.27 -7.33 -4.19
CA ALA A 7 9.29 -8.30 -4.62
C ALA A 7 7.87 -7.71 -4.44
N GLN A 8 7.00 -7.92 -5.43
CA GLN A 8 5.61 -7.44 -5.41
C GLN A 8 4.86 -7.75 -4.11
N ARG A 9 5.00 -8.98 -3.63
CA ARG A 9 4.36 -9.43 -2.39
C ARG A 9 4.84 -8.61 -1.20
N GLU A 10 6.15 -8.40 -1.08
CA GLU A 10 6.72 -7.59 0.00
C GLU A 10 6.24 -6.14 -0.07
N PHE A 11 6.22 -5.55 -1.27
CA PHE A 11 5.71 -4.19 -1.48
C PHE A 11 4.26 -4.03 -1.04
N LEU A 12 3.38 -4.99 -1.39
CA LEU A 12 1.97 -4.92 -1.02
C LEU A 12 1.75 -5.14 0.48
N LEU A 13 2.50 -6.08 1.10
CA LEU A 13 2.43 -6.32 2.54
C LEU A 13 2.91 -5.10 3.34
N GLU A 14 4.04 -4.50 2.94
CA GLU A 14 4.54 -3.26 3.57
C GLU A 14 3.51 -2.12 3.43
N ALA A 15 2.88 -1.97 2.26
CA ALA A 15 1.85 -0.98 2.07
C ALA A 15 0.64 -1.18 2.99
N MET A 16 0.21 -2.44 3.20
CA MET A 16 -0.85 -2.78 4.13
C MET A 16 -0.49 -2.43 5.57
N GLU A 17 0.73 -2.75 6.00
CA GLU A 17 1.23 -2.42 7.34
C GLU A 17 1.27 -0.90 7.58
N ILE A 18 1.79 -0.12 6.62
CA ILE A 18 1.89 1.34 6.73
C ILE A 18 0.50 1.99 6.85
N LEU A 19 -0.48 1.46 6.11
CA LEU A 19 -1.86 1.95 6.08
C LEU A 19 -2.70 1.39 7.25
N GLY A 20 -2.22 0.37 7.96
CA GLY A 20 -2.97 -0.32 9.01
C GLY A 20 -4.23 -1.02 8.48
N LEU A 21 -4.16 -1.59 7.26
CA LEU A 21 -5.28 -2.24 6.60
C LEU A 21 -5.07 -3.75 6.50
N ASP A 22 -6.14 -4.51 6.72
CA ASP A 22 -6.18 -5.93 6.34
C ASP A 22 -6.33 -6.11 4.81
N GLU A 23 -6.25 -7.35 4.33
CA GLU A 23 -6.34 -7.64 2.89
C GLU A 23 -7.64 -7.12 2.27
N ALA A 24 -8.79 -7.31 2.92
CA ALA A 24 -10.09 -6.93 2.36
C ALA A 24 -10.23 -5.40 2.27
N ALA A 25 -9.82 -4.69 3.31
CA ALA A 25 -9.82 -3.25 3.34
C ALA A 25 -8.82 -2.66 2.33
N PHE A 26 -7.65 -3.30 2.16
CA PHE A 26 -6.65 -2.90 1.18
C PHE A 26 -7.12 -3.15 -0.26
N ALA A 27 -7.73 -4.31 -0.56
CA ALA A 27 -8.33 -4.60 -1.85
C ALA A 27 -9.37 -3.54 -2.22
N LYS A 28 -10.26 -3.21 -1.28
CA LYS A 28 -11.25 -2.13 -1.45
C LYS A 28 -10.58 -0.78 -1.68
N ARG A 29 -9.51 -0.46 -0.96
CA ARG A 29 -8.75 0.79 -1.12
C ARG A 29 -8.13 0.92 -2.52
N LEU A 30 -7.71 -0.20 -3.12
CA LEU A 30 -7.17 -0.29 -4.47
C LEU A 30 -8.24 -0.45 -5.56
N ASN A 31 -9.52 -0.47 -5.19
CA ASN A 31 -10.63 -0.78 -6.10
C ASN A 31 -10.45 -2.12 -6.84
N ALA A 32 -9.92 -3.12 -6.13
CA ALA A 32 -9.72 -4.48 -6.59
C ALA A 32 -10.61 -5.47 -5.82
N SER A 33 -10.83 -6.66 -6.38
CA SER A 33 -11.47 -7.75 -5.64
C SER A 33 -10.46 -8.45 -4.73
N ASP A 34 -10.94 -9.05 -3.63
CA ASP A 34 -10.12 -9.87 -2.73
C ASP A 34 -9.36 -10.98 -3.48
N PHE A 35 -10.02 -11.59 -4.47
CA PHE A 35 -9.41 -12.60 -5.34
C PHE A 35 -8.22 -12.04 -6.12
N THR A 36 -8.38 -10.84 -6.69
CA THR A 36 -7.30 -10.17 -7.44
C THR A 36 -6.12 -9.85 -6.52
N LEU A 37 -6.39 -9.32 -5.32
CA LEU A 37 -5.33 -9.04 -4.34
C LEU A 37 -4.60 -10.33 -3.92
N ARG A 38 -5.33 -11.42 -3.67
CA ARG A 38 -4.72 -12.71 -3.34
C ARG A 38 -3.79 -13.20 -4.44
N LYS A 39 -4.15 -13.02 -5.72
CA LYS A 39 -3.26 -13.36 -6.83
C LYS A 39 -2.02 -12.47 -6.90
N TRP A 40 -2.16 -11.20 -6.54
CA TRP A 40 -1.00 -10.30 -6.45
C TRP A 40 -0.08 -10.64 -5.26
N LEU A 41 -0.61 -11.24 -4.20
CA LEU A 41 0.15 -11.68 -3.03
C LEU A 41 0.69 -13.12 -3.14
N ALA A 42 0.32 -13.85 -4.20
CA ALA A 42 0.76 -15.22 -4.41
C ALA A 42 2.25 -15.32 -4.78
N ASP A 43 2.79 -16.51 -4.63
CA ASP A 43 4.17 -16.82 -4.99
C ASP A 43 4.33 -16.84 -6.53
N PRO A 44 5.33 -16.15 -7.11
CA PRO A 44 5.60 -16.22 -8.56
C PRO A 44 5.90 -17.64 -9.06
N ASP A 45 6.35 -18.55 -8.18
CA ASP A 45 6.56 -19.97 -8.51
C ASP A 45 5.26 -20.80 -8.53
N ASP A 46 4.10 -20.17 -8.30
CA ASP A 46 2.76 -20.74 -8.50
C ASP A 46 1.96 -19.98 -9.60
N PRO A 47 2.33 -20.12 -10.89
CA PRO A 47 1.74 -19.37 -12.00
C PRO A 47 0.20 -19.39 -12.13
N PRO A 48 -0.53 -20.49 -11.87
CA PRO A 48 -2.00 -20.47 -12.00
C PRO A 48 -2.66 -19.54 -10.97
N ASN A 49 -2.01 -19.32 -9.84
CA ASN A 49 -2.49 -18.49 -8.74
C ASN A 49 -1.80 -17.12 -8.69
N TYR A 50 -0.67 -16.95 -9.37
CA TYR A 50 0.05 -15.69 -9.44
C TYR A 50 -0.48 -14.76 -10.52
N GLN A 51 -0.52 -13.47 -10.19
CA GLN A 51 -0.73 -12.41 -11.16
C GLN A 51 0.26 -11.27 -10.89
N GLU A 52 1.03 -10.90 -11.91
CA GLU A 52 1.90 -9.73 -11.83
C GLU A 52 1.07 -8.43 -11.80
N LEU A 53 1.50 -7.49 -10.96
CA LEU A 53 0.95 -6.15 -10.89
C LEU A 53 1.28 -5.40 -12.17
N ARG A 54 0.25 -4.87 -12.81
CA ARG A 54 0.45 -3.92 -13.90
C ARG A 54 1.15 -2.66 -13.38
N PRO A 55 2.00 -1.99 -14.17
CA PRO A 55 2.71 -0.78 -13.76
C PRO A 55 1.83 0.31 -13.15
N ILE A 56 0.60 0.47 -13.64
CA ILE A 56 -0.35 1.45 -13.10
C ILE A 56 -0.75 1.16 -11.65
N VAL A 57 -0.84 -0.11 -11.26
CA VAL A 57 -1.22 -0.50 -9.89
C VAL A 57 -0.07 -0.22 -8.93
N TRP A 58 1.17 -0.47 -9.35
CA TRP A 58 2.37 -0.05 -8.61
C TRP A 58 2.36 1.45 -8.32
N SER A 59 2.13 2.27 -9.35
CA SER A 59 2.06 3.73 -9.19
C SER A 59 0.93 4.14 -8.26
N HIS A 60 -0.25 3.52 -8.41
CA HIS A 60 -1.41 3.84 -7.58
C HIS A 60 -1.16 3.56 -6.09
N VAL A 61 -0.54 2.42 -5.75
CA VAL A 61 -0.17 2.12 -4.35
C VAL A 61 0.82 3.15 -3.81
N ARG A 62 1.84 3.54 -4.61
CA ARG A 62 2.81 4.57 -4.22
C ARG A 62 2.14 5.93 -3.96
N GLU A 63 1.17 6.31 -4.78
CA GLU A 63 0.39 7.55 -4.60
C GLU A 63 -0.43 7.51 -3.31
N ILE A 64 -1.08 6.39 -3.00
CA ILE A 64 -1.83 6.21 -1.75
C ILE A 64 -0.89 6.39 -0.54
N LEU A 65 0.28 5.76 -0.56
CA LEU A 65 1.27 5.87 0.51
C LEU A 65 1.81 7.30 0.66
N ALA A 66 2.07 7.98 -0.46
CA ALA A 66 2.51 9.38 -0.44
C ALA A 66 1.44 10.31 0.16
N HIS A 67 0.16 10.10 -0.19
CA HIS A 67 -0.95 10.84 0.39
C HIS A 67 -1.11 10.58 1.89
N GLU A 68 -0.99 9.33 2.34
CA GLU A 68 -1.06 8.99 3.76
C GLU A 68 0.10 9.64 4.54
N ALA A 69 1.32 9.61 4.00
CA ALA A 69 2.47 10.28 4.61
C ALA A 69 2.26 11.79 4.70
N LEU A 70 1.72 12.43 3.65
CA LEU A 70 1.40 13.86 3.67
C LEU A 70 0.32 14.18 4.72
N ARG A 71 -0.74 13.38 4.78
CA ARG A 71 -1.81 13.52 5.77
C ARG A 71 -1.26 13.44 7.20
N LYS A 72 -0.48 12.40 7.51
CA LYS A 72 0.16 12.24 8.83
C LYS A 72 1.03 13.46 9.18
N ARG A 73 1.81 13.99 8.24
CA ARG A 73 2.61 15.21 8.47
C ARG A 73 1.75 16.42 8.80
N LEU A 74 0.66 16.64 8.06
CA LEU A 74 -0.25 17.76 8.31
C LEU A 74 -0.96 17.62 9.66
N GLU A 75 -1.39 16.42 10.03
CA GLU A 75 -1.96 16.13 11.36
C GLU A 75 -0.98 16.46 12.49
N HIS A 76 0.33 16.18 12.30
CA HIS A 76 1.36 16.54 13.28
C HIS A 76 1.67 18.05 13.34
N VAL A 77 1.47 18.80 12.25
CA VAL A 77 1.68 20.27 12.22
C VAL A 77 0.48 21.03 12.80
N SER A 78 -0.72 20.46 12.78
CA SER A 78 -1.97 21.12 13.21
C SER A 78 -2.25 21.10 14.72
N LEU A 79 -1.34 20.63 15.57
CA LEU A 79 -1.40 20.81 17.03
C LEU A 79 -0.33 21.80 17.51
N PRO A 80 -0.55 23.12 17.44
CA PRO A 80 0.11 24.04 18.35
C PRO A 80 -0.46 23.84 19.77
N SER A 81 0.46 23.68 20.71
CA SER A 81 0.26 23.67 22.16
C SER A 81 -0.62 24.85 22.60
N GLU A 82 -1.55 24.57 23.51
CA GLU A 82 -2.18 25.50 24.46
C GLU A 82 -2.91 26.74 23.90
N VAL A 83 -4.24 26.66 23.90
CA VAL A 83 -5.03 27.72 24.56
C VAL A 83 -5.45 27.18 25.92
N VAL A 84 -4.50 27.17 26.86
CA VAL A 84 -4.79 27.03 28.29
C VAL A 84 -4.80 28.43 28.87
N THR A 85 -5.98 28.83 29.34
CA THR A 85 -6.37 30.03 30.13
C THR A 85 -6.28 31.41 29.48
#